data_AF-A0A6B3BG88-F1
#
_entry.id   AF-A0A6B3BG88-F1
#
_cell.length_a   1.000
_cell.length_b   1.000
_cell.length_c   1.000
_cell.angle_alpha   90.00
_cell.angle_beta   90.00
_cell.angle_gamma   90.00
#
_symmetry.space_group_name_H-M   'P 1'
#
loop_
_entity.id
_entity.type
_entity.pdbx_description
1 polymer ?
#
loop_
_entity_poly.entity_id
_entity_poly.type
_entity_poly.pdbx_seq_one_letter_code
_entity_poly.pdbx_strand_id
1 'polypeptide(L)'
;MPRVPVLPAEEKARIVLNLLSGRTTLSQAALQAGVSAQSVSVWRRQFIEAGHTGFQPLAQRSEAARRERRLLGEIQGLKAALGEAHLALRATASHRAYSLR
;
A
#
# COMPACT_ATOMS: atom_id res chain seq x y z
N MET A 1 0.55 -24.28 9.97
CA MET A 1 1.61 -23.24 10.05
C MET A 1 1.44 -22.49 11.35
N PRO A 2 2.42 -22.48 12.26
CA PRO A 2 2.35 -21.65 13.46
C PRO A 2 2.23 -20.19 13.03
N ARG A 3 1.20 -19.51 13.52
CA ARG A 3 0.94 -18.10 13.21
C ARG A 3 2.08 -17.28 13.80
N VAL A 4 2.92 -16.69 12.95
CA VAL A 4 3.98 -15.77 13.38
C VAL A 4 3.31 -14.67 14.22
N PRO A 5 3.71 -14.46 15.48
CA PRO A 5 3.19 -13.38 16.30
C PRO A 5 3.37 -12.05 15.55
N VAL A 6 2.29 -11.31 15.37
CA VAL A 6 2.37 -9.99 14.75
C VAL A 6 2.96 -9.05 15.79
N LEU A 7 4.27 -8.79 15.68
CA LEU A 7 4.97 -7.80 16.50
C LEU A 7 4.27 -6.43 16.37
N PRO A 8 3.96 -5.75 17.49
CA PRO A 8 3.43 -4.39 17.50
C PRO A 8 4.33 -3.42 16.72
N ALA A 9 3.73 -2.36 16.17
CA ALA A 9 4.46 -1.36 15.39
C ALA A 9 5.58 -0.67 16.19
N GLU A 10 5.33 -0.37 17.47
CA GLU A 10 6.31 0.23 18.38
C GLU A 10 7.53 -0.67 18.61
N GLU A 11 7.30 -1.99 18.70
CA GLU A 11 8.36 -2.96 18.90
C GLU A 11 9.23 -3.10 17.65
N LYS A 12 8.60 -3.14 16.46
CA LYS A 12 9.33 -3.07 15.17
C LYS A 12 10.16 -1.79 15.07
N ALA A 13 9.63 -0.65 15.48
CA ALA A 13 10.36 0.62 15.48
C ALA A 13 11.57 0.58 16.41
N ARG A 14 11.44 0.02 17.62
CA ARG A 14 12.56 -0.15 18.57
C ARG A 14 13.67 -1.02 17.99
N ILE A 15 13.31 -2.15 17.36
CA ILE A 15 14.27 -3.02 16.69
C ILE A 15 15.01 -2.27 15.58
N VAL A 16 14.29 -1.55 14.72
CA VAL A 16 14.89 -0.77 13.63
C VAL A 16 15.81 0.33 14.17
N LEU A 17 15.41 1.05 15.21
CA LEU A 17 16.25 2.10 15.81
C LEU A 17 17.55 1.53 16.37
N ASN A 18 17.52 0.37 17.04
CA ASN A 18 18.73 -0.30 17.53
C ASN A 18 19.64 -0.75 16.39
N LEU A 19 19.06 -1.20 15.27
CA LEU A 19 19.81 -1.57 14.06
C LEU A 19 20.48 -0.33 13.44
N LEU A 20 19.75 0.77 13.29
CA LEU A 20 20.26 2.02 12.72
C LEU A 20 21.30 2.69 13.63
N SER A 21 21.19 2.52 14.95
CA SER A 21 22.18 3.00 15.91
C SER A 21 23.40 2.09 16.05
N GLY A 22 23.48 0.98 15.29
CA GLY A 22 24.58 0.02 15.38
C GLY A 22 24.64 -0.79 16.68
N ARG A 23 23.59 -0.78 17.52
CA ARG A 23 23.55 -1.53 18.79
C ARG A 23 23.32 -3.02 18.58
N THR A 24 22.80 -3.41 17.43
CA THR A 24 22.54 -4.81 17.07
C THR A 24 22.76 -5.00 15.57
N THR A 25 23.05 -6.23 15.16
CA THR A 25 23.09 -6.61 13.74
C THR A 25 21.72 -7.07 13.25
N LEU A 26 21.53 -7.10 11.93
CA LEU A 26 20.28 -7.59 11.32
C LEU A 26 19.95 -9.01 11.76
N SER A 27 20.96 -9.88 11.83
CA SER A 27 20.82 -11.29 12.23
C SER A 27 20.47 -11.44 13.71
N GLN A 28 21.09 -10.66 14.59
CA GLN A 28 20.80 -10.67 16.03
C GLN A 28 19.37 -10.18 16.31
N ALA A 29 18.96 -9.07 15.67
CA ALA A 29 17.61 -8.55 15.78
C ALA A 29 16.55 -9.55 15.29
N ALA A 30 16.80 -10.21 14.15
CA ALA A 30 15.91 -11.21 13.59
C ALA A 30 15.74 -12.43 14.52
N LEU A 31 16.86 -12.93 15.06
CA LEU A 31 16.87 -14.06 15.99
C LEU A 31 16.10 -13.73 17.28
N GLN A 32 16.38 -12.58 17.90
CA GLN A 32 15.71 -12.14 19.14
C GLN A 32 14.20 -11.94 18.96
N ALA A 33 13.79 -11.42 17.81
CA ALA A 33 12.38 -11.18 17.50
C ALA A 33 11.66 -12.42 16.93
N GLY A 34 12.35 -13.54 16.72
CA GLY A 34 11.75 -14.76 16.17
C GLY A 34 11.24 -14.61 14.73
N VAL A 35 11.85 -13.72 13.94
CA VAL A 35 11.46 -13.42 12.55
C VAL A 35 12.63 -13.58 11.59
N SER A 36 12.36 -13.55 10.29
CA SER A 36 13.43 -13.56 9.28
C SER A 36 14.16 -12.21 9.22
N ALA A 37 15.45 -12.25 8.87
CA ALA A 37 16.24 -11.04 8.59
C ALA A 37 15.62 -10.18 7.47
N GLN A 38 14.95 -10.82 6.51
CA GLN A 38 14.20 -10.12 5.46
C GLN A 38 13.05 -9.29 6.04
N SER A 39 12.32 -9.81 7.04
CA SER A 39 11.23 -9.07 7.70
C SER A 39 11.78 -7.80 8.37
N VAL A 40 12.89 -7.92 9.09
CA VAL A 40 13.56 -6.78 9.73
C VAL A 40 14.08 -5.78 8.70
N SER A 41 14.61 -6.27 7.57
CA SER A 41 15.05 -5.41 6.45
C SER A 41 13.90 -4.61 5.83
N VAL A 42 12.73 -5.24 5.67
CA VAL A 42 11.51 -4.56 5.23
C VAL A 42 11.10 -3.47 6.22
N TRP A 43 11.11 -3.75 7.53
CA TRP A 43 10.79 -2.75 8.54
C TRP A 43 11.78 -1.59 8.54
N ARG A 44 13.08 -1.87 8.37
CA ARG A 44 14.11 -0.82 8.24
C ARG A 44 13.79 0.11 7.08
N ARG A 45 13.48 -0.45 5.91
CA ARG A 45 13.12 0.33 4.73
C ARG A 45 11.87 1.18 4.98
N GLN A 46 10.79 0.57 5.48
CA GLN A 46 9.54 1.27 5.78
C GLN A 46 9.73 2.42 6.77
N PHE A 47 10.54 2.21 7.81
CA PHE A 47 10.82 3.23 8.81
C PHE A 47 11.57 4.44 8.21
N ILE A 48 12.58 4.19 7.36
CA ILE A 48 13.34 5.26 6.69
C ILE A 48 12.44 6.02 5.71
N GLU A 49 11.66 5.31 4.91
CA GLU A 49 10.71 5.91 3.95
C GLU A 49 9.68 6.79 4.68
N ALA A 50 9.07 6.27 5.75
CA ALA A 50 8.12 7.02 6.56
C ALA A 50 8.77 8.22 7.25
N GLY A 51 10.01 8.10 7.72
CA GLY A 51 10.79 9.22 8.26
C GLY A 51 11.02 10.31 7.23
N HIS A 52 11.45 9.94 6.03
CA HIS A 52 11.64 10.87 4.91
C HIS A 52 10.34 11.60 4.55
N THR A 53 9.23 10.87 4.45
CA THR A 53 7.91 11.47 4.23
C THR A 53 7.52 12.41 5.37
N GLY A 54 7.79 12.02 6.63
CA GLY A 54 7.51 12.84 7.81
C GLY A 54 8.21 14.20 7.82
N PHE A 55 9.42 14.26 7.24
CA PHE A 55 10.19 15.50 7.09
C PHE A 55 9.78 16.38 5.91
N GLN A 56 8.89 15.92 5.03
CA GLN A 56 8.36 16.76 3.97
C GLN A 56 7.49 17.91 4.54
N PRO A 57 7.58 19.12 3.99
CA PRO A 57 6.70 20.23 4.34
C PRO A 57 5.24 19.80 4.42
N LEU A 58 4.52 20.23 5.46
CA LEU A 58 3.12 19.87 5.67
C LEU A 58 2.25 20.18 4.44
N ALA A 59 2.54 21.30 3.76
CA ALA A 59 1.89 21.68 2.50
C ALA A 59 2.05 20.58 1.42
N GLN A 60 3.25 20.07 1.22
CA GLN A 60 3.53 19.02 0.22
C GLN A 60 2.83 17.70 0.56
N ARG A 61 2.85 17.29 1.84
CA ARG A 61 2.10 16.11 2.29
C ARG A 61 0.59 16.27 2.08
N SER A 62 0.04 17.43 2.40
CA SER A 62 -1.38 17.72 2.22
C SER A 62 -1.80 17.75 0.75
N GLU A 63 -0.95 18.30 -0.13
CA GLU A 63 -1.16 18.31 -1.58
C GLU A 63 -1.13 16.89 -2.16
N ALA A 64 -0.15 16.07 -1.76
CA ALA A 64 -0.09 14.67 -2.17
C ALA A 64 -1.37 13.91 -1.78
N ALA A 65 -1.85 14.07 -0.55
CA ALA A 65 -3.09 13.46 -0.07
C ALA A 65 -4.36 14.01 -0.74
N ARG A 66 -4.39 15.29 -1.12
CA ARG A 66 -5.47 15.88 -1.93
C ARG A 66 -5.49 15.29 -3.33
N ARG A 67 -4.32 15.24 -3.98
CA ARG A 67 -4.15 14.69 -5.32
C ARG A 67 -4.54 13.22 -5.38
N GLU A 68 -4.13 12.42 -4.40
CA GLU A 68 -4.49 11.00 -4.31
C GLU A 68 -6.00 10.79 -4.22
N ARG A 69 -6.69 11.53 -3.33
CA ARG A 69 -8.17 11.48 -3.25
C ARG A 69 -8.83 11.85 -4.56
N ARG A 70 -8.34 12.87 -5.25
CA ARG A 70 -8.88 13.28 -6.55
C ARG A 70 -8.73 12.16 -7.58
N LEU A 71 -7.54 11.59 -7.70
CA LEU A 71 -7.26 10.49 -8.63
C LEU A 71 -8.10 9.25 -8.33
N LEU A 72 -8.32 8.90 -7.06
CA LEU A 72 -9.21 7.80 -6.70
C LEU A 72 -10.66 8.07 -7.13
N GLY A 73 -11.15 9.30 -6.97
CA GLY A 73 -12.46 9.71 -7.48
C GLY A 73 -12.55 9.60 -9.01
N GLU A 74 -11.54 10.10 -9.73
CA GLU A 74 -11.44 9.96 -11.19
C GLU A 74 -11.46 8.49 -11.62
N ILE A 75 -10.69 7.61 -10.95
CA ILE A 75 -10.68 6.17 -11.23
C ILE A 75 -12.06 5.54 -11.04
N GLN A 76 -12.79 5.90 -9.98
CA GLN A 76 -14.14 5.38 -9.74
C GLN A 76 -15.12 5.85 -10.83
N GLY A 77 -15.07 7.14 -11.19
CA GLY A 77 -15.89 7.68 -12.29
C GLY A 77 -15.60 6.98 -13.62
N LEU A 78 -14.33 6.76 -13.95
CA LEU A 78 -13.93 6.04 -15.16
C LEU A 78 -14.40 4.59 -15.15
N LYS A 79 -14.33 3.90 -14.00
CA LYS A 79 -14.83 2.52 -13.88
C LYS A 79 -16.35 2.44 -14.09
N ALA A 80 -17.10 3.38 -13.55
CA ALA A 80 -18.56 3.45 -13.74
C ALA A 80 -18.90 3.67 -15.22
N ALA A 81 -18.30 4.68 -15.86
CA ALA A 81 -18.53 4.99 -17.26
C ALA A 81 -18.15 3.83 -18.20
N LEU A 82 -17.06 3.11 -17.90
CA LEU A 82 -16.66 1.93 -18.65
C LEU A 82 -17.70 0.79 -18.51
N GLY A 83 -18.24 0.59 -17.30
CA GLY A 83 -19.31 -0.38 -17.06
C GLY A 83 -20.58 -0.04 -17.84
N GLU A 84 -21.01 1.22 -17.79
CA GLU A 84 -22.17 1.71 -18.54
C GLU A 84 -22.01 1.53 -20.05
N ALA A 85 -20.84 1.90 -20.60
CA ALA A 85 -20.53 1.71 -22.00
C ALA A 85 -20.58 0.23 -22.42
N HIS A 86 -20.03 -0.68 -21.60
CA HIS A 86 -20.12 -2.12 -21.85
C HIS A 86 -21.56 -2.63 -21.85
N LEU A 87 -22.40 -2.17 -20.92
CA LEU A 87 -23.82 -2.55 -20.88
C LEU A 87 -24.58 -2.03 -22.11
N ALA A 88 -24.33 -0.80 -22.53
CA ALA A 88 -24.94 -0.21 -23.73
C ALA A 88 -24.56 -0.98 -25.01
N LEU A 89 -23.29 -1.35 -25.17
CA LEU A 89 -22.82 -2.18 -26.29
C LEU A 89 -23.50 -3.56 -26.30
N ARG A 90 -23.65 -4.18 -25.12
CA ARG A 90 -24.35 -5.48 -25.02
C ARG A 90 -25.83 -5.35 -25.38
N ALA A 91 -26.52 -4.32 -24.89
CA ALA A 91 -27.93 -4.09 -25.17
C ALA A 91 -28.20 -3.85 -26.67
N THR A 92 -27.37 -3.03 -27.32
CA THR A 92 -27.47 -2.77 -28.77
C THR A 92 -27.20 -4.01 -29.61
N ALA A 93 -26.19 -4.80 -29.26
CA ALA A 93 -25.91 -6.08 -29.92
C ALA A 93 -27.09 -7.07 -29.78
N SER A 94 -27.68 -7.18 -28.58
CA SER A 94 -28.86 -8.02 -28.36
C SER A 94 -30.07 -7.54 -29.15
N HIS A 95 -30.36 -6.24 -29.16
CA HIS A 95 -31.49 -5.69 -29.92
C HIS A 95 -31.37 -5.97 -31.43
N ARG A 96 -30.18 -5.79 -32.00
CA ARG A 96 -29.91 -6.04 -33.42
C ARG A 96 -30.08 -7.52 -33.81
N ALA A 97 -29.82 -8.44 -32.89
CA ALA A 97 -30.01 -9.87 -33.12
C ALA A 97 -31.50 -10.29 -33.15
N TYR A 98 -32.37 -9.59 -32.39
CA TYR A 98 -33.81 -9.85 -32.39
C TYR A 98 -34.54 -9.21 -33.58
N SER A 99 -34.06 -8.08 -34.10
CA SER A 99 -34.67 -7.37 -35.23
C SER A 99 -34.39 -7.97 -36.62
N LEU A 100 -33.62 -9.06 -36.69
CA LEU A 100 -33.24 -9.75 -37.94
C LEU A 100 -33.84 -11.16 -38.05
N ARG A 101 -34.78 -11.53 -37.17
CA ARG A 101 -35.61 -12.75 -37.25
C ARG A 101 -37.04 -12.37 -37.60
#